data_AF-A0A1I5YFU4-F1
#
_entry.id   AF-A0A1I5YFU4-F1
#
_cell.length_a   1.000
_cell.length_b   1.000
_cell.length_c   1.000
_cell.angle_alpha   90.00
_cell.angle_beta   90.00
_cell.angle_gamma   90.00
#
_symmetry.space_group_name_H-M   'P 1'
#
loop_
_entity.id
_entity.type
_entity.pdbx_description
1 polymer ?
#
loop_
_entity_poly.entity_id
_entity_poly.type
_entity_poly.pdbx_seq_one_letter_code
_entity_poly.pdbx_strand_id
1 'polypeptide(L)'
;MKTLAKTFLPDTQVDRLRDARLLLRESKAARIVTSAQTGALRFASLTKSFASVYYSLLSGQFRREERAVLAGLAKYHAELQDDDANVFLMRRNVHRLEKGLLMRPRRPVFAKDYILETVNVYRKIVSEPARSQESSAESLRWGYDVLSEYFAVTAADPVIDHARDVFEKCPPAPGAGSNVKRIPYQRALEEQPVTYEQLEQLSLKRRSVRWFEQKPVPRDLLDKAFHIANLSPSACNRQPFRFLVFDDPEMVQEVASLPGGTIGWKHNIPAMVVVLGSLDAFYSEKDRHVIYIDGSLASMSFSYALETLGLSSCICNWPDIEAHEARAQKVLGLQPYERPIFFMAVGYPDPDAMVAYSQKRPLDVMRQYNTEIASSERASA
;
A
#
# COMPACT_ATOMS: atom_id res chain seq x y z
N MET A 1 10.88 -29.82 -5.75
CA MET A 1 10.72 -30.86 -6.80
C MET A 1 11.27 -30.45 -8.17
N LYS A 2 10.90 -29.31 -8.78
CA LYS A 2 11.39 -28.93 -10.12
C LYS A 2 12.92 -28.78 -10.23
N THR A 3 13.56 -28.22 -9.20
CA THR A 3 15.01 -27.96 -9.22
C THR A 3 15.84 -29.21 -8.97
N LEU A 4 15.40 -30.10 -8.07
CA LEU A 4 16.05 -31.40 -7.81
C LEU A 4 15.81 -32.43 -8.93
N ALA A 5 14.63 -32.46 -9.55
CA ALA A 5 14.33 -33.41 -10.61
C ALA A 5 15.16 -33.16 -11.88
N LYS A 6 15.44 -31.89 -12.22
CA LYS A 6 16.31 -31.51 -13.34
C LYS A 6 17.78 -31.88 -13.13
N THR A 7 18.21 -32.09 -11.89
CA THR A 7 19.60 -32.47 -11.58
C THR A 7 19.86 -33.97 -11.81
N PHE A 8 18.81 -34.80 -11.86
CA PHE A 8 18.94 -36.27 -11.89
C PHE A 8 18.15 -36.96 -13.02
N LEU A 9 17.30 -36.25 -13.76
CA LEU A 9 16.47 -36.82 -14.83
C LEU A 9 16.68 -36.06 -16.16
N PRO A 10 16.77 -36.77 -17.30
CA PRO A 10 16.74 -36.14 -18.63
C PRO A 10 15.46 -35.30 -18.82
N ASP A 11 15.52 -34.21 -19.59
CA ASP A 11 14.37 -33.32 -19.84
C ASP A 11 13.12 -34.07 -20.33
N THR A 12 13.31 -35.12 -21.14
CA THR A 12 12.22 -35.99 -21.64
C THR A 12 11.48 -36.75 -20.52
N GLN A 13 12.15 -37.07 -19.41
CA GLN A 13 11.52 -37.71 -18.25
C GLN A 13 10.81 -36.69 -17.35
N VAL A 14 11.34 -35.46 -17.25
CA VAL A 14 10.69 -34.34 -16.56
C VAL A 14 9.37 -33.96 -17.24
N ASP A 15 9.37 -33.93 -18.58
CA ASP A 15 8.16 -33.67 -19.38
C ASP A 15 7.14 -34.80 -19.23
N ARG A 16 7.56 -36.07 -19.30
CA ARG A 16 6.66 -37.22 -19.03
C ARG A 16 6.04 -37.17 -17.63
N LEU A 17 6.79 -36.77 -16.61
CA LEU A 17 6.26 -36.61 -15.24
C LEU A 17 5.28 -35.42 -15.14
N ARG A 18 5.54 -34.33 -15.87
CA ARG A 18 4.62 -33.20 -15.97
C ARG A 18 3.31 -33.62 -16.63
N ASP A 19 3.39 -34.34 -17.74
CA ASP A 19 2.24 -34.81 -18.50
C ASP A 19 1.45 -35.84 -17.69
N ALA A 20 2.12 -36.80 -17.05
CA ALA A 20 1.49 -37.74 -16.13
C ALA A 20 0.75 -37.02 -14.98
N ARG A 21 1.31 -35.95 -14.44
CA ARG A 21 0.65 -35.12 -13.41
C ARG A 21 -0.57 -34.38 -13.94
N LEU A 22 -0.53 -33.90 -15.18
CA LEU A 22 -1.68 -33.26 -15.85
C LEU A 22 -2.80 -34.29 -16.09
N LEU A 23 -2.46 -35.47 -16.60
CA LEU A 23 -3.41 -36.57 -16.81
C LEU A 23 -4.00 -37.06 -15.47
N LEU A 24 -3.19 -37.15 -14.42
CA LEU A 24 -3.66 -37.48 -13.07
C LEU A 24 -4.64 -36.44 -12.52
N ARG A 25 -4.47 -35.15 -12.83
CA ARG A 25 -5.45 -34.10 -12.47
C ARG A 25 -6.81 -34.30 -13.14
N GLU A 26 -6.84 -34.90 -14.32
CA GLU A 26 -8.08 -35.19 -15.04
C GLU A 26 -8.73 -36.52 -14.64
N SER A 27 -8.01 -37.35 -13.88
CA SER A 27 -8.49 -38.66 -13.43
C SER A 27 -9.76 -38.58 -12.58
N LYS A 28 -10.54 -39.67 -12.57
CA LYS A 28 -11.72 -39.82 -11.71
C LYS A 28 -11.39 -39.62 -10.23
N ALA A 29 -10.23 -40.12 -9.78
CA ALA A 29 -9.78 -39.95 -8.40
C ALA A 29 -9.53 -38.48 -8.04
N ALA A 30 -8.86 -37.72 -8.92
CA ALA A 30 -8.65 -36.29 -8.71
C ALA A 30 -9.95 -35.49 -8.70
N ARG A 31 -10.93 -35.88 -9.54
CA ARG A 31 -12.28 -35.29 -9.52
C ARG A 31 -13.01 -35.57 -8.20
N ILE A 32 -12.94 -36.80 -7.67
CA ILE A 32 -13.54 -37.15 -6.38
C ILE A 32 -12.92 -36.31 -5.25
N VAL A 33 -11.59 -36.20 -5.21
CA VAL A 33 -10.89 -35.37 -4.22
C VAL A 33 -11.30 -33.91 -4.34
N THR A 34 -11.37 -33.37 -5.55
CA THR A 34 -11.78 -31.97 -5.80
C THR A 34 -13.24 -31.74 -5.38
N SER A 35 -14.14 -32.68 -5.66
CA SER A 35 -15.53 -32.63 -5.23
C SER A 35 -15.65 -32.68 -3.70
N ALA A 36 -14.88 -33.55 -3.03
CA ALA A 36 -14.86 -33.63 -1.57
C ALA A 36 -14.33 -32.33 -0.94
N GLN A 37 -13.24 -31.76 -1.49
CA GLN A 37 -12.71 -30.45 -1.08
C GLN A 37 -13.74 -29.35 -1.28
N THR A 38 -14.44 -29.34 -2.42
CA THR A 38 -15.51 -28.38 -2.71
C THR A 38 -16.65 -28.51 -1.71
N GLY A 39 -17.04 -29.74 -1.36
CA GLY A 39 -18.05 -30.01 -0.33
C GLY A 39 -17.63 -29.47 1.04
N ALA A 40 -16.38 -29.72 1.44
CA ALA A 40 -15.83 -29.21 2.70
C ALA A 40 -15.80 -27.68 2.74
N LEU A 41 -15.38 -27.02 1.64
CA LEU A 41 -15.38 -25.56 1.54
C LEU A 41 -16.79 -24.98 1.60
N ARG A 42 -17.76 -25.58 0.89
CA ARG A 42 -19.17 -25.18 0.96
C ARG A 42 -19.70 -25.27 2.38
N PHE A 43 -19.48 -26.41 3.04
CA PHE A 43 -19.89 -26.61 4.42
C PHE A 43 -19.23 -25.60 5.36
N ALA A 44 -17.91 -25.42 5.26
CA ALA A 44 -17.18 -24.45 6.06
C ALA A 44 -17.69 -23.01 5.86
N SER A 45 -18.16 -22.66 4.67
CA SER A 45 -18.67 -21.31 4.34
C SER A 45 -20.09 -21.02 4.81
N LEU A 46 -20.84 -22.03 5.32
CA LEU A 46 -22.25 -21.84 5.73
C LEU A 46 -22.39 -20.88 6.92
N THR A 47 -21.43 -20.89 7.85
CA THR A 47 -21.46 -20.03 9.03
C THR A 47 -20.08 -19.51 9.38
N LYS A 48 -20.02 -18.38 10.10
CA LYS A 48 -18.76 -17.82 10.61
C LYS A 48 -18.00 -18.82 11.49
N SER A 49 -18.71 -19.56 12.33
CA SER A 49 -18.12 -20.56 13.24
C SER A 49 -17.48 -21.72 12.47
N PHE A 50 -18.15 -22.24 11.43
CA PHE A 50 -17.57 -23.30 10.62
C PHE A 50 -16.34 -22.83 9.84
N ALA A 51 -16.35 -21.61 9.32
CA ALA A 51 -15.19 -21.02 8.67
C ALA A 51 -14.02 -20.87 9.67
N SER A 52 -14.31 -20.41 10.89
CA SER A 52 -13.32 -20.29 11.96
C SER A 52 -12.68 -21.64 12.30
N VAL A 53 -13.49 -22.70 12.46
CA VAL A 53 -12.99 -24.05 12.73
C VAL A 53 -12.13 -24.56 11.57
N TYR A 54 -12.57 -24.34 10.33
CA TYR A 54 -11.83 -24.74 9.14
C TYR A 54 -10.44 -24.11 9.08
N TYR A 55 -10.33 -22.79 9.25
CA TYR A 55 -9.03 -22.10 9.22
C TYR A 55 -8.19 -22.31 10.48
N SER A 56 -8.81 -22.64 11.61
CA SER A 56 -8.06 -22.99 12.83
C SER A 56 -7.41 -24.38 12.72
N LEU A 57 -8.19 -25.37 12.27
CA LEU A 57 -7.80 -26.80 12.38
C LEU A 57 -7.35 -27.42 11.05
N LEU A 58 -7.94 -27.01 9.93
CA LEU A 58 -7.78 -27.70 8.64
C LEU A 58 -6.94 -26.91 7.63
N SER A 59 -6.85 -25.59 7.77
CA SER A 59 -6.17 -24.73 6.81
C SER A 59 -5.47 -23.53 7.46
N GLY A 60 -4.14 -23.56 7.54
CA GLY A 60 -3.35 -22.45 8.09
C GLY A 60 -3.13 -21.25 7.17
N GLN A 61 -3.87 -21.12 6.06
CA GLN A 61 -3.59 -20.13 5.01
C GLN A 61 -3.68 -18.67 5.46
N PHE A 62 -4.45 -18.36 6.52
CA PHE A 62 -4.57 -17.01 7.07
C PHE A 62 -3.69 -16.71 8.28
N ARG A 63 -3.01 -17.72 8.85
CA ARG A 63 -2.24 -17.56 10.09
C ARG A 63 -1.16 -16.49 10.00
N ARG A 64 -0.61 -16.30 8.79
CA ARG A 64 0.39 -15.25 8.56
C ARG A 64 -0.21 -13.86 8.63
N GLU A 65 -1.32 -13.65 7.94
CA GLU A 65 -2.03 -12.37 7.98
C GLU A 65 -2.46 -12.06 9.42
N GLU A 66 -3.04 -13.05 10.12
CA GLU A 66 -3.38 -12.92 11.54
C GLU A 66 -2.18 -12.46 12.37
N ARG A 67 -1.03 -13.14 12.24
CA ARG A 67 0.20 -12.77 12.96
C ARG A 67 0.70 -11.38 12.58
N ALA A 68 0.74 -11.04 11.30
CA ALA A 68 1.25 -9.77 10.81
C ALA A 68 0.39 -8.60 11.28
N VAL A 69 -0.94 -8.77 11.25
CA VAL A 69 -1.91 -7.79 11.77
C VAL A 69 -1.74 -7.62 13.27
N LEU A 70 -1.68 -8.71 14.04
CA LEU A 70 -1.47 -8.64 15.49
C LEU A 70 -0.12 -7.98 15.84
N ALA A 71 0.94 -8.26 15.08
CA ALA A 71 2.24 -7.61 15.28
C ALA A 71 2.18 -6.09 15.01
N GLY A 72 1.45 -5.68 13.97
CA GLY A 72 1.24 -4.27 13.65
C GLY A 72 0.46 -3.55 14.74
N LEU A 73 -0.63 -4.16 15.21
CA LEU A 73 -1.44 -3.63 16.33
C LEU A 73 -0.63 -3.54 17.62
N ALA A 74 0.15 -4.58 17.94
CA ALA A 74 1.01 -4.57 19.12
C ALA A 74 2.02 -3.42 19.07
N LYS A 75 2.65 -3.18 17.91
CA LYS A 75 3.56 -2.04 17.72
C LYS A 75 2.82 -0.71 17.85
N TYR A 76 1.69 -0.54 17.15
CA TYR A 76 0.91 0.70 17.21
C TYR A 76 0.50 1.04 18.65
N HIS A 77 0.02 0.06 19.41
CA HIS A 77 -0.39 0.27 20.80
C HIS A 77 0.79 0.49 21.76
N ALA A 78 1.93 -0.16 21.54
CA ALA A 78 3.15 0.09 22.32
C ALA A 78 3.63 1.53 22.13
N GLU A 79 3.68 2.02 20.90
CA GLU A 79 4.08 3.41 20.60
C GLU A 79 3.10 4.45 21.18
N LEU A 80 1.82 4.11 21.31
CA LEU A 80 0.86 4.97 22.02
C LEU A 80 1.11 5.03 23.53
N GLN A 81 1.51 3.91 24.15
CA GLN A 81 1.71 3.81 25.60
C GLN A 81 3.05 4.40 26.05
N ASP A 82 4.11 4.18 25.26
CA ASP A 82 5.48 4.58 25.59
C ASP A 82 5.76 6.07 25.31
N ASP A 83 4.70 6.87 25.22
CA ASP A 83 4.75 8.26 24.83
C ASP A 83 5.62 8.43 23.57
N ASP A 84 5.44 7.60 22.53
CA ASP A 84 6.36 7.57 21.38
C ASP A 84 5.97 8.56 20.25
N ALA A 85 6.90 8.76 19.31
CA ALA A 85 6.81 9.67 18.18
C ALA A 85 6.07 9.06 16.97
N ASN A 86 4.88 8.48 17.19
CA ASN A 86 4.11 7.77 16.16
C ASN A 86 3.61 8.72 15.05
N VAL A 87 4.24 8.63 13.89
CA VAL A 87 3.92 9.48 12.73
C VAL A 87 2.51 9.22 12.18
N PHE A 88 2.04 7.97 12.15
CA PHE A 88 0.74 7.63 11.58
C PHE A 88 -0.41 8.24 12.38
N LEU A 89 -0.26 8.32 13.71
CA LEU A 89 -1.19 9.02 14.58
C LEU A 89 -1.20 10.53 14.31
N MET A 90 -0.01 11.14 14.22
CA MET A 90 0.13 12.57 13.89
C MET A 90 -0.56 12.88 12.58
N ARG A 91 -0.23 12.18 11.49
CA ARG A 91 -0.80 12.40 10.16
C ARG A 91 -2.31 12.23 10.16
N ARG A 92 -2.81 11.15 10.77
CA ARG A 92 -4.25 10.89 10.89
C ARG A 92 -4.95 12.04 11.60
N ASN A 93 -4.46 12.46 12.76
CA ASN A 93 -5.13 13.44 13.58
C ASN A 93 -5.06 14.85 12.99
N VAL A 94 -3.90 15.26 12.46
CA VAL A 94 -3.77 16.53 11.72
C VAL A 94 -4.75 16.57 10.55
N HIS A 95 -4.85 15.50 9.76
CA HIS A 95 -5.80 15.42 8.67
C HIS A 95 -7.28 15.43 9.13
N ARG A 96 -7.59 14.91 10.34
CA ARG A 96 -8.92 15.05 10.94
C ARG A 96 -9.22 16.51 11.31
N LEU A 97 -8.22 17.26 11.78
CA LEU A 97 -8.35 18.71 12.03
C LEU A 97 -8.63 19.47 10.73
N GLU A 98 -7.91 19.18 9.65
CA GLU A 98 -8.16 19.76 8.32
C GLU A 98 -9.62 19.59 7.88
N LYS A 99 -10.16 18.38 8.02
CA LYS A 99 -11.57 18.11 7.73
C LYS A 99 -12.50 18.94 8.59
N GLY A 100 -12.21 19.10 9.88
CA GLY A 100 -13.00 19.96 10.77
C GLY A 100 -12.96 21.44 10.36
N LEU A 101 -11.78 21.93 9.98
CA LEU A 101 -11.55 23.31 9.55
C LEU A 101 -12.35 23.71 8.30
N LEU A 102 -12.61 22.76 7.39
CA LEU A 102 -13.32 22.98 6.13
C LEU A 102 -14.83 22.69 6.17
N MET A 103 -15.38 22.23 7.31
CA MET A 103 -16.83 21.97 7.44
C MET A 103 -17.66 23.25 7.26
N ARG A 104 -18.87 23.10 6.69
CA ARG A 104 -19.82 24.20 6.46
C ARG A 104 -21.21 23.81 6.99
N PRO A 105 -21.73 24.47 8.05
CA PRO A 105 -21.03 25.42 8.91
C PRO A 105 -19.94 24.72 9.75
N ARG A 106 -18.84 25.43 10.03
CA ARG A 106 -17.80 24.94 10.95
C ARG A 106 -18.31 25.03 12.38
N ARG A 107 -18.17 23.95 13.16
CA ARG A 107 -18.47 23.97 14.60
C ARG A 107 -17.47 24.86 15.34
N PRO A 108 -17.89 25.69 16.32
CA PRO A 108 -16.98 26.54 17.08
C PRO A 108 -16.01 25.74 17.96
N VAL A 109 -16.42 24.54 18.39
CA VAL A 109 -15.62 23.60 19.18
C VAL A 109 -15.70 22.22 18.50
N PHE A 110 -14.54 21.64 18.22
CA PHE A 110 -14.41 20.30 17.63
C PHE A 110 -13.04 19.69 18.01
N ALA A 111 -12.87 18.39 17.76
CA ALA A 111 -11.63 17.64 18.01
C ALA A 111 -11.21 17.38 19.47
N LYS A 112 -12.10 17.63 20.44
CA LYS A 112 -11.84 17.44 21.88
C LYS A 112 -11.27 16.06 22.22
N ASP A 113 -11.78 15.01 21.59
CA ASP A 113 -11.41 13.63 21.91
C ASP A 113 -9.99 13.24 21.48
N TYR A 114 -9.28 14.11 20.73
CA TYR A 114 -7.96 13.77 20.20
C TYR A 114 -6.98 14.95 20.09
N ILE A 115 -7.37 16.19 20.37
CA ILE A 115 -6.49 17.35 20.20
C ILE A 115 -5.24 17.29 21.11
N LEU A 116 -5.40 16.90 22.38
CA LEU A 116 -4.27 16.79 23.30
C LEU A 116 -3.29 15.68 22.87
N GLU A 117 -3.82 14.53 22.45
CA GLU A 117 -3.04 13.43 21.85
C GLU A 117 -2.26 13.93 20.62
N THR A 118 -2.91 14.73 19.77
CA THR A 118 -2.31 15.29 18.54
C THR A 118 -1.14 16.23 18.85
N VAL A 119 -1.32 17.14 19.80
CA VAL A 119 -0.25 18.07 20.19
C VAL A 119 0.91 17.33 20.85
N ASN A 120 0.61 16.36 21.72
CA ASN A 120 1.65 15.57 22.39
C ASN A 120 2.50 14.78 21.39
N VAL A 121 1.88 14.09 20.43
CA VAL A 121 2.63 13.34 19.41
C VAL A 121 3.43 14.29 18.51
N TYR A 122 2.85 15.42 18.10
CA TYR A 122 3.56 16.44 17.32
C TYR A 122 4.79 16.99 18.07
N ARG A 123 4.62 17.40 19.34
CA ARG A 123 5.70 17.90 20.21
C ARG A 123 6.88 16.95 20.22
N LYS A 124 6.60 15.66 20.36
CA LYS A 124 7.63 14.61 20.48
C LYS A 124 8.37 14.34 19.20
N ILE A 125 7.67 14.29 18.06
CA ILE A 125 8.33 14.16 16.76
C ILE A 125 9.28 15.36 16.53
N VAL A 126 8.87 16.57 16.93
CA VAL A 126 9.71 17.77 16.81
C VAL A 126 10.89 17.75 17.78
N SER A 127 10.71 17.33 19.04
CA SER A 127 11.79 17.31 20.03
C SER A 127 12.78 16.17 19.85
N GLU A 128 12.32 15.02 19.35
CA GLU A 128 13.12 13.80 19.16
C GLU A 128 12.97 13.23 17.75
N PRO A 129 13.39 13.94 16.67
CA PRO A 129 13.13 13.51 15.29
C PRO A 129 13.71 12.13 14.95
N ALA A 130 14.79 11.72 15.62
CA ALA A 130 15.44 10.42 15.43
C ALA A 130 14.56 9.22 15.85
N ARG A 131 13.52 9.45 16.66
CA ARG A 131 12.57 8.41 17.09
C ARG A 131 11.40 8.21 16.13
N SER A 132 11.19 9.14 15.20
CA SER A 132 10.11 9.02 14.23
C SER A 132 10.58 8.42 12.91
N GLN A 133 9.70 7.66 12.26
CA GLN A 133 9.92 7.20 10.88
C GLN A 133 9.89 8.35 9.88
N GLU A 134 9.44 9.54 10.29
CA GLU A 134 9.39 10.74 9.47
C GLU A 134 9.86 11.97 10.25
N SER A 135 11.00 12.52 9.85
CA SER A 135 11.56 13.77 10.38
C SER A 135 11.62 14.88 9.33
N SER A 136 10.91 14.71 8.20
CA SER A 136 10.93 15.68 7.11
C SER A 136 10.43 17.03 7.61
N ALA A 137 11.16 18.11 7.27
CA ALA A 137 10.76 19.48 7.57
C ALA A 137 9.34 19.78 7.03
N GLU A 138 8.98 19.13 5.93
CA GLU A 138 7.73 19.32 5.21
C GLU A 138 6.49 18.85 5.97
N SER A 139 6.52 17.63 6.50
CA SER A 139 5.37 17.07 7.23
C SER A 139 5.19 17.71 8.60
N LEU A 140 6.30 18.04 9.26
CA LEU A 140 6.27 18.83 10.49
C LEU A 140 5.71 20.23 10.25
N ARG A 141 6.09 20.87 9.14
CA ARG A 141 5.53 22.18 8.75
C ARG A 141 4.02 22.11 8.52
N TRP A 142 3.52 21.07 7.84
CA TRP A 142 2.08 20.85 7.66
C TRP A 142 1.35 20.68 9.00
N GLY A 143 1.88 19.83 9.89
CA GLY A 143 1.33 19.66 11.24
C GLY A 143 1.26 20.97 12.01
N TYR A 144 2.34 21.76 11.98
CA TYR A 144 2.41 23.07 12.62
C TYR A 144 1.38 24.06 12.08
N ASP A 145 1.28 24.21 10.76
CA ASP A 145 0.40 25.18 10.12
C ASP A 145 -1.07 24.85 10.41
N VAL A 146 -1.45 23.57 10.35
CA VAL A 146 -2.82 23.11 10.66
C VAL A 146 -3.16 23.29 12.14
N LEU A 147 -2.25 22.94 13.06
CA LEU A 147 -2.47 23.15 14.50
C LEU A 147 -2.60 24.63 14.84
N SER A 148 -1.74 25.46 14.24
CA SER A 148 -1.79 26.92 14.42
C SER A 148 -3.13 27.50 13.96
N GLU A 149 -3.59 27.11 12.76
CA GLU A 149 -4.89 27.54 12.24
C GLU A 149 -6.04 27.02 13.10
N TYR A 150 -5.98 25.77 13.55
CA TYR A 150 -6.97 25.18 14.46
C TYR A 150 -7.12 26.02 15.73
N PHE A 151 -6.03 26.30 16.46
CA PHE A 151 -6.10 27.10 17.69
C PHE A 151 -6.51 28.55 17.46
N ALA A 152 -6.23 29.11 16.28
CA ALA A 152 -6.62 30.47 15.92
C ALA A 152 -8.14 30.61 15.71
N VAL A 153 -8.84 29.55 15.27
CA VAL A 153 -10.26 29.63 14.88
C VAL A 153 -11.23 28.94 15.84
N THR A 154 -10.75 28.11 16.77
CA THR A 154 -11.59 27.46 17.78
C THR A 154 -11.95 28.40 18.92
N ALA A 155 -13.20 28.32 19.38
CA ALA A 155 -13.65 29.02 20.58
C ALA A 155 -12.99 28.45 21.86
N ALA A 156 -13.06 29.21 22.95
CA ALA A 156 -12.56 28.78 24.26
C ALA A 156 -13.22 27.48 24.72
N ASP A 157 -12.42 26.53 25.16
CA ASP A 157 -12.83 25.25 25.71
C ASP A 157 -11.68 24.70 26.57
N PRO A 158 -11.92 24.22 27.80
CA PRO A 158 -10.84 23.80 28.70
C PRO A 158 -9.87 22.76 28.13
N VAL A 159 -10.36 21.85 27.28
CA VAL A 159 -9.50 20.81 26.67
C VAL A 159 -8.65 21.40 25.55
N ILE A 160 -9.25 22.29 24.73
CA ILE A 160 -8.57 22.94 23.61
C ILE A 160 -7.53 23.93 24.15
N ASP A 161 -7.87 24.71 25.17
CA ASP A 161 -6.98 25.70 25.76
C ASP A 161 -5.79 25.03 26.44
N HIS A 162 -6.01 23.90 27.13
CA HIS A 162 -4.90 23.10 27.64
C HIS A 162 -3.98 22.57 26.53
N ALA A 163 -4.55 22.06 25.42
CA ALA A 163 -3.75 21.59 24.29
C ALA A 163 -2.99 22.74 23.60
N ARG A 164 -3.58 23.95 23.55
CA ARG A 164 -2.94 25.17 23.06
C ARG A 164 -1.71 25.53 23.89
N ASP A 165 -1.83 25.51 25.22
CA ASP A 165 -0.71 25.78 26.13
C ASP A 165 0.46 24.80 25.93
N VAL A 166 0.16 23.55 25.59
CA VAL A 166 1.21 22.55 25.26
C VAL A 166 1.82 22.84 23.90
N PHE A 167 1.02 23.23 22.91
CA PHE A 167 1.49 23.54 21.55
C PHE A 167 2.39 24.78 21.52
N GLU A 168 2.06 25.83 22.27
CA GLU A 168 2.85 27.07 22.35
C GLU A 168 4.25 26.85 22.97
N LYS A 169 4.42 25.77 23.73
CA LYS A 169 5.72 25.37 24.30
C LYS A 169 6.53 24.47 23.36
N CYS A 170 5.97 24.06 22.23
CA CYS A 170 6.68 23.24 21.25
C CYS A 170 7.74 24.09 20.52
N PRO A 171 8.90 23.51 20.17
CA PRO A 171 9.83 24.17 19.28
C PRO A 171 9.14 24.51 17.94
N PRO A 172 9.46 25.66 17.31
CA PRO A 172 8.93 25.98 16.00
C PRO A 172 9.37 24.92 14.98
N ALA A 173 8.48 24.54 14.07
CA ALA A 173 8.83 23.60 13.00
C ALA A 173 9.98 24.15 12.13
N PRO A 174 10.85 23.28 11.58
CA PRO A 174 11.79 23.71 10.55
C PRO A 174 11.06 24.44 9.40
N GLY A 175 11.50 25.65 9.06
CA GLY A 175 10.84 26.49 8.05
C GLY A 175 9.63 27.30 8.56
N ALA A 176 9.46 27.41 9.89
CA ALA A 176 8.50 28.34 10.48
C ALA A 176 8.80 29.78 10.08
N GLY A 177 7.93 30.38 9.25
CA GLY A 177 8.11 31.74 8.72
C GLY A 177 7.86 31.88 7.21
N SER A 178 7.65 30.77 6.48
CA SER A 178 7.20 30.85 5.08
C SER A 178 5.80 31.48 4.98
N ASN A 179 5.62 32.36 3.99
CA ASN A 179 4.32 32.99 3.69
C ASN A 179 3.29 31.98 3.15
N VAL A 180 3.73 30.82 2.65
CA VAL A 180 2.83 29.78 2.14
C VAL A 180 2.46 28.84 3.30
N LYS A 181 1.22 28.97 3.79
CA LYS A 181 0.66 28.08 4.81
C LYS A 181 0.20 26.76 4.20
N ARG A 182 0.46 25.65 4.90
CA ARG A 182 -0.02 24.29 4.56
C ARG A 182 -1.30 23.96 5.33
N ILE A 183 -2.38 24.65 5.00
CA ILE A 183 -3.71 24.50 5.63
C ILE A 183 -4.78 24.23 4.56
N PRO A 184 -6.02 23.85 4.93
CA PRO A 184 -7.11 23.74 3.96
C PRO A 184 -7.25 25.03 3.14
N TYR A 185 -7.33 24.88 1.82
CA TYR A 185 -7.32 25.99 0.88
C TYR A 185 -8.51 25.92 -0.08
N GLN A 186 -8.85 27.06 -0.68
CA GLN A 186 -9.83 27.09 -1.76
C GLN A 186 -9.19 26.49 -3.02
N ARG A 187 -9.77 25.40 -3.53
CA ARG A 187 -9.31 24.78 -4.76
C ARG A 187 -9.52 25.75 -5.94
N ALA A 188 -8.45 26.04 -6.67
CA ALA A 188 -8.52 26.79 -7.91
C ALA A 188 -9.41 26.04 -8.93
N LEU A 189 -10.29 26.76 -9.61
CA LEU A 189 -11.20 26.25 -10.64
C LEU A 189 -10.69 26.57 -12.06
N GLU A 190 -9.40 26.91 -12.17
CA GLU A 190 -8.71 27.19 -13.43
C GLU A 190 -8.73 25.98 -14.38
N GLU A 191 -8.29 26.21 -15.61
CA GLU A 191 -8.17 25.15 -16.61
C GLU A 191 -7.30 23.99 -16.12
N GLN A 192 -7.69 22.77 -16.49
CA GLN A 192 -6.96 21.58 -16.08
C GLN A 192 -5.57 21.58 -16.73
N PRO A 193 -4.49 21.32 -15.97
CA PRO A 193 -3.13 21.33 -16.53
C PRO A 193 -2.87 20.19 -17.52
N VAL A 194 -3.72 19.15 -17.52
CA VAL A 194 -3.67 18.01 -18.42
C VAL A 194 -5.08 17.76 -18.95
N THR A 195 -5.24 17.64 -20.27
CA THR A 195 -6.54 17.35 -20.88
C THR A 195 -6.93 15.88 -20.71
N TYR A 196 -8.21 15.57 -20.91
CA TYR A 196 -8.70 14.19 -20.89
C TYR A 196 -7.94 13.33 -21.91
N GLU A 197 -7.78 13.83 -23.14
CA GLU A 197 -7.14 13.13 -24.24
C GLU A 197 -5.66 12.84 -23.92
N GLN A 198 -4.95 13.81 -23.33
CA GLN A 198 -3.57 13.60 -22.89
C GLN A 198 -3.47 12.50 -21.82
N LEU A 199 -4.36 12.52 -20.83
CA LEU A 199 -4.40 11.49 -19.79
C LEU A 199 -4.79 10.12 -20.36
N GLU A 200 -5.74 10.08 -21.31
CA GLU A 200 -6.15 8.86 -22.00
C GLU A 200 -4.99 8.27 -22.81
N GLN A 201 -4.27 9.08 -23.57
CA GLN A 201 -3.07 8.64 -24.31
C GLN A 201 -2.00 8.09 -23.38
N LEU A 202 -1.73 8.75 -22.25
CA LEU A 202 -0.82 8.23 -21.23
C LEU A 202 -1.30 6.89 -20.66
N SER A 203 -2.61 6.79 -20.39
CA SER A 203 -3.24 5.57 -19.86
C SER A 203 -3.18 4.39 -20.82
N LEU A 204 -3.31 4.66 -22.12
CA LEU A 204 -3.17 3.68 -23.21
C LEU A 204 -1.71 3.27 -23.44
N LYS A 205 -0.79 4.25 -23.41
CA LYS A 205 0.65 4.05 -23.58
C LYS A 205 1.22 3.15 -22.48
N ARG A 206 0.81 3.37 -21.22
CA ARG A 206 1.32 2.56 -20.10
C ARG A 206 1.00 1.09 -20.31
N ARG A 207 2.03 0.25 -20.45
CA ARG A 207 1.93 -1.21 -20.59
C ARG A 207 2.78 -1.92 -19.54
N SER A 208 2.61 -3.23 -19.38
CA SER A 208 3.53 -4.05 -18.58
C SER A 208 4.71 -4.48 -19.45
N VAL A 209 5.82 -3.74 -19.36
CA VAL A 209 7.05 -3.97 -20.13
C VAL A 209 7.96 -4.95 -19.39
N ARG A 210 8.43 -5.99 -20.09
CA ARG A 210 9.26 -7.07 -19.51
C ARG A 210 10.66 -7.16 -20.12
N TRP A 211 10.89 -6.42 -21.19
CA TRP A 211 12.14 -6.35 -21.93
C TRP A 211 12.63 -4.91 -21.89
N PHE A 212 13.88 -4.73 -21.49
CA PHE A 212 14.43 -3.43 -21.16
C PHE A 212 15.80 -3.30 -21.81
N GLU A 213 16.16 -2.09 -22.20
CA GLU A 213 17.54 -1.79 -22.54
C GLU A 213 18.44 -2.10 -21.33
N GLN A 214 19.59 -2.73 -21.58
CA GLN A 214 20.57 -3.10 -20.55
C GLN A 214 21.41 -1.89 -20.13
N LYS A 215 20.74 -0.84 -19.65
CA LYS A 215 21.36 0.37 -19.11
C LYS A 215 20.78 0.73 -17.73
N PRO A 216 21.57 1.34 -16.84
CA PRO A 216 21.11 1.74 -15.52
C PRO A 216 19.96 2.74 -15.59
N VAL A 217 19.05 2.67 -14.61
CA VAL A 217 18.01 3.68 -14.42
C VAL A 217 18.55 4.79 -13.50
N PRO A 218 18.61 6.05 -13.95
CA PRO A 218 19.06 7.15 -13.10
C PRO A 218 18.16 7.33 -11.87
N ARG A 219 18.76 7.44 -10.69
CA ARG A 219 18.03 7.61 -9.42
C ARG A 219 17.21 8.91 -9.38
N ASP A 220 17.66 9.97 -10.03
CA ASP A 220 16.91 11.24 -10.10
C ASP A 220 15.56 11.09 -10.82
N LEU A 221 15.48 10.21 -11.83
CA LEU A 221 14.23 9.90 -12.51
C LEU A 221 13.31 9.07 -11.60
N LEU A 222 13.86 8.13 -10.84
CA LEU A 222 13.11 7.37 -9.84
C LEU A 222 12.56 8.30 -8.75
N ASP A 223 13.38 9.22 -8.23
CA ASP A 223 12.98 10.19 -7.21
C ASP A 223 11.85 11.12 -7.71
N LYS A 224 11.93 11.58 -8.96
CA LYS A 224 10.83 12.32 -9.61
C LYS A 224 9.55 11.49 -9.68
N ALA A 225 9.65 10.20 -10.02
CA ALA A 225 8.49 9.32 -10.07
C ALA A 225 7.92 9.02 -8.67
N PHE A 226 8.76 8.83 -7.66
CA PHE A 226 8.34 8.68 -6.27
C PHE A 226 7.67 9.93 -5.71
N HIS A 227 8.14 11.12 -6.10
CA HIS A 227 7.48 12.36 -5.75
C HIS A 227 6.02 12.37 -6.21
N ILE A 228 5.75 11.97 -7.47
CA ILE A 228 4.37 11.86 -7.98
C ILE A 228 3.58 10.75 -7.27
N ALA A 229 4.22 9.62 -6.93
CA ALA A 229 3.60 8.56 -6.15
C ALA A 229 3.16 9.04 -4.75
N ASN A 230 3.95 9.91 -4.13
CA ASN A 230 3.68 10.47 -2.80
C ASN A 230 2.49 11.45 -2.77
N LEU A 231 2.09 11.98 -3.94
CA LEU A 231 0.90 12.82 -4.07
C LEU A 231 -0.40 12.01 -4.09
N SER A 232 -0.32 10.66 -4.16
CA SER A 232 -1.51 9.81 -4.16
C SER A 232 -2.26 9.86 -2.82
N PRO A 233 -3.59 9.77 -2.84
CA PRO A 233 -4.39 9.75 -1.61
C PRO A 233 -4.10 8.48 -0.80
N SER A 234 -4.22 8.59 0.53
CA SER A 234 -4.13 7.47 1.46
C SER A 234 -5.10 7.64 2.63
N ALA A 235 -5.42 6.57 3.34
CA ALA A 235 -6.40 6.58 4.40
C ALA A 235 -6.02 7.52 5.56
N CYS A 236 -6.73 8.65 5.63
CA CYS A 236 -6.42 9.76 6.54
C CYS A 236 -4.98 10.30 6.38
N ASN A 237 -4.47 10.33 5.16
CA ASN A 237 -3.12 10.79 4.82
C ASN A 237 -1.99 10.03 5.54
N ARG A 238 -2.21 8.80 6.00
CA ARG A 238 -1.21 8.02 6.74
C ARG A 238 -0.03 7.57 5.90
N GLN A 239 -0.24 7.37 4.59
CA GLN A 239 0.80 6.92 3.66
C GLN A 239 1.54 5.67 4.18
N PRO A 240 0.83 4.55 4.44
CA PRO A 240 1.39 3.38 5.11
C PRO A 240 2.28 2.54 4.17
N PHE A 241 2.93 3.16 3.19
CA PHE A 241 3.69 2.51 2.14
C PHE A 241 5.13 3.04 2.04
N ARG A 242 6.04 2.16 1.61
CA ARG A 242 7.45 2.48 1.35
C ARG A 242 7.89 1.80 0.06
N PHE A 243 8.86 2.41 -0.62
CA PHE A 243 9.47 1.85 -1.82
C PHE A 243 10.91 1.43 -1.51
N LEU A 244 11.19 0.12 -1.55
CA LEU A 244 12.58 -0.36 -1.51
C LEU A 244 13.09 -0.45 -2.94
N VAL A 245 14.19 0.26 -3.24
CA VAL A 245 14.76 0.34 -4.57
C VAL A 245 16.05 -0.46 -4.62
N PHE A 246 16.15 -1.34 -5.61
CA PHE A 246 17.33 -2.12 -5.92
C PHE A 246 17.77 -1.79 -7.34
N ASP A 247 18.99 -1.28 -7.49
CA ASP A 247 19.62 -0.92 -8.76
C ASP A 247 21.05 -1.47 -8.91
N ASP A 248 21.56 -2.13 -7.86
CA ASP A 248 22.75 -2.97 -7.94
C ASP A 248 22.43 -4.30 -8.66
N PRO A 249 23.18 -4.70 -9.71
CA PRO A 249 22.85 -5.88 -10.50
C PRO A 249 22.71 -7.17 -9.70
N GLU A 250 23.56 -7.40 -8.69
CA GLU A 250 23.50 -8.64 -7.88
C GLU A 250 22.25 -8.64 -7.01
N MET A 251 21.98 -7.54 -6.32
CA MET A 251 20.77 -7.37 -5.50
C MET A 251 19.50 -7.45 -6.35
N VAL A 252 19.50 -6.84 -7.54
CA VAL A 252 18.36 -6.91 -8.47
C VAL A 252 18.09 -8.36 -8.85
N GLN A 253 19.10 -9.18 -9.15
CA GLN A 253 18.89 -10.59 -9.47
C GLN A 253 18.34 -11.39 -8.28
N GLU A 254 18.80 -11.11 -7.07
CA GLU A 254 18.29 -11.76 -5.86
C GLU A 254 16.81 -11.42 -5.63
N VAL A 255 16.48 -10.12 -5.61
CA VAL A 255 15.12 -9.63 -5.34
C VAL A 255 14.17 -10.00 -6.47
N ALA A 256 14.59 -9.89 -7.73
CA ALA A 256 13.80 -10.33 -8.87
C ALA A 256 13.55 -11.83 -8.89
N SER A 257 14.30 -12.63 -8.13
CA SER A 257 14.05 -14.06 -7.96
C SER A 257 12.98 -14.39 -6.91
N LEU A 258 12.40 -13.39 -6.24
CA LEU A 258 11.30 -13.55 -5.29
C LEU A 258 9.95 -13.76 -6.01
N PRO A 259 9.44 -12.82 -6.82
CA PRO A 259 8.13 -12.97 -7.46
C PRO A 259 8.13 -14.11 -8.49
N GLY A 260 7.19 -15.05 -8.37
CA GLY A 260 7.09 -16.17 -9.32
C GLY A 260 6.85 -15.78 -10.78
N GLY A 261 6.34 -14.56 -11.03
CA GLY A 261 6.06 -14.03 -12.36
C GLY A 261 7.27 -13.58 -13.18
N THR A 262 8.47 -13.52 -12.60
CA THR A 262 9.69 -13.02 -13.26
C THR A 262 10.61 -14.12 -13.79
N ILE A 263 10.31 -15.40 -13.54
CA ILE A 263 11.20 -16.55 -13.81
C ILE A 263 11.79 -16.52 -15.24
N GLY A 264 11.00 -16.13 -16.24
CA GLY A 264 11.43 -16.12 -17.64
C GLY A 264 12.25 -14.91 -18.09
N TRP A 265 12.38 -13.86 -17.27
CA TRP A 265 12.92 -12.56 -17.72
C TRP A 265 13.62 -11.75 -16.63
N LYS A 266 13.80 -12.30 -15.41
CA LYS A 266 14.46 -11.61 -14.29
C LYS A 266 15.90 -11.14 -14.60
N HIS A 267 16.61 -11.84 -15.48
CA HIS A 267 17.97 -11.50 -15.90
C HIS A 267 18.04 -10.20 -16.70
N ASN A 268 16.92 -9.76 -17.26
CA ASN A 268 16.80 -8.57 -18.07
C ASN A 268 16.43 -7.31 -17.25
N ILE A 269 16.09 -7.45 -15.97
CA ILE A 269 15.58 -6.35 -15.14
C ILE A 269 16.75 -5.46 -14.68
N PRO A 270 16.78 -4.15 -15.01
CA PRO A 270 17.86 -3.26 -14.59
C PRO A 270 17.61 -2.65 -13.20
N ALA A 271 16.35 -2.41 -12.82
CA ALA A 271 15.98 -1.97 -11.47
C ALA A 271 14.72 -2.70 -10.98
N MET A 272 14.69 -2.99 -9.69
CA MET A 272 13.55 -3.61 -9.02
C MET A 272 13.09 -2.74 -7.85
N VAL A 273 11.81 -2.42 -7.83
CA VAL A 273 11.17 -1.69 -6.73
C VAL A 273 10.22 -2.62 -5.99
N VAL A 274 10.36 -2.74 -4.67
CA VAL A 274 9.41 -3.46 -3.81
C VAL A 274 8.53 -2.45 -3.12
N VAL A 275 7.22 -2.55 -3.35
CA VAL A 275 6.24 -1.72 -2.66
C VAL A 275 5.86 -2.43 -1.38
N LEU A 276 6.18 -1.83 -0.23
CA LEU A 276 5.84 -2.33 1.08
C LEU A 276 4.62 -1.62 1.64
N GLY A 277 3.84 -2.34 2.44
CA GLY A 277 2.78 -1.80 3.27
C GLY A 277 3.05 -2.10 4.74
N SER A 278 2.73 -1.16 5.64
CA SER A 278 3.01 -1.30 7.06
C SER A 278 1.73 -1.36 7.89
N LEU A 279 1.52 -2.49 8.59
CA LEU A 279 0.29 -2.73 9.38
C LEU A 279 0.28 -1.96 10.71
N ASP A 280 1.43 -1.49 11.19
CA ASP A 280 1.56 -0.62 12.37
C ASP A 280 1.04 0.80 12.14
N ALA A 281 0.57 1.13 10.92
CA ALA A 281 -0.10 2.40 10.65
C ALA A 281 -1.55 2.47 11.18
N PHE A 282 -2.11 1.33 11.61
CA PHE A 282 -3.51 1.21 11.98
C PHE A 282 -3.70 0.61 13.37
N TYR A 283 -4.83 0.99 13.99
CA TYR A 283 -5.17 0.63 15.37
C TYR A 283 -6.23 -0.49 15.46
N SER A 284 -6.67 -1.02 14.31
CA SER A 284 -7.69 -2.08 14.27
C SER A 284 -7.54 -2.96 13.03
N GLU A 285 -7.84 -4.24 13.20
CA GLU A 285 -7.85 -5.30 12.18
C GLU A 285 -8.78 -4.97 11.00
N LYS A 286 -9.75 -4.08 11.19
CA LYS A 286 -10.65 -3.61 10.13
C LYS A 286 -9.88 -2.95 8.98
N ASP A 287 -8.72 -2.37 9.27
CA ASP A 287 -7.91 -1.62 8.30
C ASP A 287 -6.79 -2.47 7.67
N ARG A 288 -6.74 -3.79 7.94
CA ARG A 288 -5.66 -4.67 7.43
C ARG A 288 -5.47 -4.65 5.91
N HIS A 289 -6.52 -4.34 5.14
CA HIS A 289 -6.44 -4.25 3.68
C HIS A 289 -6.00 -2.87 3.17
N VAL A 290 -6.00 -1.85 4.03
CA VAL A 290 -5.76 -0.46 3.63
C VAL A 290 -4.33 -0.27 3.15
N ILE A 291 -3.36 -1.00 3.70
CA ILE A 291 -1.97 -0.96 3.22
C ILE A 291 -1.87 -1.26 1.72
N TYR A 292 -2.65 -2.24 1.23
CA TYR A 292 -2.63 -2.64 -0.18
C TYR A 292 -3.34 -1.61 -1.04
N ILE A 293 -4.44 -1.03 -0.55
CA ILE A 293 -5.20 0.00 -1.26
C ILE A 293 -4.31 1.23 -1.45
N ASP A 294 -3.76 1.75 -0.36
CA ASP A 294 -2.93 2.96 -0.37
C ASP A 294 -1.66 2.76 -1.20
N GLY A 295 -0.95 1.64 -1.03
CA GLY A 295 0.23 1.33 -1.84
C GLY A 295 -0.10 1.11 -3.33
N SER A 296 -1.26 0.55 -3.67
CA SER A 296 -1.70 0.40 -5.07
C SER A 296 -2.02 1.73 -5.73
N LEU A 297 -2.65 2.66 -5.00
CA LEU A 297 -2.92 4.02 -5.47
C LEU A 297 -1.61 4.79 -5.77
N ALA A 298 -0.64 4.70 -4.87
CA ALA A 298 0.69 5.29 -5.06
C ALA A 298 1.43 4.66 -6.25
N SER A 299 1.35 3.34 -6.40
CA SER A 299 2.05 2.60 -7.47
C SER A 299 1.50 2.88 -8.86
N MET A 300 0.21 3.18 -8.99
CA MET A 300 -0.37 3.57 -10.27
C MET A 300 0.13 4.95 -10.71
N SER A 301 0.18 5.93 -9.79
CA SER A 301 0.79 7.24 -10.03
C SER A 301 2.28 7.11 -10.37
N PHE A 302 3.01 6.27 -9.64
CA PHE A 302 4.41 5.94 -9.95
C PHE A 302 4.56 5.40 -11.37
N SER A 303 3.71 4.45 -11.78
CA SER A 303 3.73 3.86 -13.13
C SER A 303 3.51 4.91 -14.22
N TYR A 304 2.58 5.84 -14.01
CA TYR A 304 2.35 6.93 -14.97
C TYR A 304 3.51 7.92 -15.01
N ALA A 305 4.11 8.25 -13.86
CA ALA A 305 5.27 9.12 -13.82
C ALA A 305 6.49 8.52 -14.53
N LEU A 306 6.71 7.21 -14.43
CA LEU A 306 7.77 6.55 -15.20
C LEU A 306 7.59 6.74 -16.71
N GLU A 307 6.37 6.58 -17.22
CA GLU A 307 6.05 6.72 -18.66
C GLU A 307 6.29 8.14 -19.19
N THR A 308 6.12 9.18 -18.36
CA THR A 308 6.42 10.57 -18.73
C THR A 308 7.93 10.87 -18.74
N LEU A 309 8.72 10.07 -18.02
CA LEU A 309 10.18 10.17 -17.92
C LEU A 309 10.92 9.27 -18.92
N GLY A 310 10.21 8.61 -19.84
CA GLY A 310 10.78 7.69 -20.82
C GLY A 310 11.15 6.31 -20.26
N LEU A 311 10.72 6.01 -19.03
CA LEU A 311 10.86 4.70 -18.39
C LEU A 311 9.55 3.92 -18.54
N SER A 312 9.63 2.61 -18.31
CA SER A 312 8.46 1.74 -18.24
C SER A 312 8.56 0.79 -17.05
N SER A 313 7.46 0.13 -16.72
CA SER A 313 7.42 -0.80 -15.60
C SER A 313 6.61 -2.06 -15.86
N CYS A 314 6.82 -3.07 -15.01
CA CYS A 314 5.92 -4.22 -14.89
C CYS A 314 5.68 -4.57 -13.43
N ILE A 315 4.43 -4.36 -12.99
CA ILE A 315 3.94 -4.84 -11.70
C ILE A 315 3.87 -6.37 -11.72
N CYS A 316 4.57 -6.98 -10.77
CA CYS A 316 4.67 -8.42 -10.57
C CYS A 316 3.82 -8.79 -9.35
N ASN A 317 2.70 -9.49 -9.60
CA ASN A 317 1.79 -9.93 -8.56
C ASN A 317 2.51 -10.70 -7.46
N TRP A 318 2.18 -10.39 -6.21
CA TRP A 318 2.69 -11.06 -5.03
C TRP A 318 1.55 -11.76 -4.29
N PRO A 319 1.38 -13.08 -4.49
CA PRO A 319 0.36 -13.83 -3.78
C PRO A 319 0.77 -14.07 -2.33
N ASP A 320 -0.21 -14.01 -1.42
CA ASP A 320 -0.02 -14.35 -0.01
C ASP A 320 0.21 -15.86 0.14
N ILE A 321 1.48 -16.25 0.03
CA ILE A 321 1.94 -17.63 0.15
C ILE A 321 3.04 -17.63 1.21
N GLU A 322 2.80 -18.33 2.32
CA GLU A 322 3.68 -18.37 3.50
C GLU A 322 5.17 -18.52 3.14
N ALA A 323 5.50 -19.52 2.31
CA ALA A 323 6.89 -19.79 1.94
C ALA A 323 7.54 -18.64 1.14
N HIS A 324 6.76 -17.91 0.34
CA HIS A 324 7.24 -16.78 -0.44
C HIS A 324 7.41 -15.56 0.45
N GLU A 325 6.44 -15.29 1.31
CA GLU A 325 6.47 -14.21 2.27
C GLU A 325 7.61 -14.37 3.28
N ALA A 326 7.83 -15.58 3.82
CA ALA A 326 8.95 -15.85 4.72
C ALA A 326 10.31 -15.62 4.05
N ARG A 327 10.42 -16.00 2.77
CA ARG A 327 11.63 -15.74 1.98
C ARG A 327 11.83 -14.24 1.73
N ALA A 328 10.78 -13.52 1.33
CA ALA A 328 10.85 -12.07 1.12
C ALA A 328 11.20 -11.34 2.41
N GLN A 329 10.58 -11.69 3.53
CA GLN A 329 10.90 -11.12 4.84
C GLN A 329 12.38 -11.28 5.19
N LYS A 330 12.96 -12.47 4.96
CA LYS A 330 14.38 -12.72 5.22
C LYS A 330 15.29 -11.92 4.28
N VAL A 331 15.02 -11.96 2.97
CA VAL A 331 15.86 -11.32 1.95
C VAL A 331 15.83 -9.79 2.06
N LEU A 332 14.64 -9.23 2.34
CA LEU A 332 14.42 -7.78 2.39
C LEU A 332 14.58 -7.19 3.80
N GLY A 333 14.82 -8.03 4.83
CA GLY A 333 14.97 -7.59 6.21
C GLY A 333 13.68 -7.01 6.82
N LEU A 334 12.51 -7.52 6.45
CA LEU A 334 11.22 -6.93 6.84
C LEU A 334 10.85 -7.24 8.29
N GLN A 335 10.22 -6.27 8.93
CA GLN A 335 9.58 -6.44 10.22
C GLN A 335 8.34 -7.34 10.12
N PRO A 336 7.89 -7.98 11.21
CA PRO A 336 6.74 -8.89 11.17
C PRO A 336 5.42 -8.25 10.72
N TYR A 337 5.30 -6.93 10.81
CA TYR A 337 4.13 -6.13 10.41
C TYR A 337 4.29 -5.44 9.04
N GLU A 338 5.45 -5.56 8.40
CA GLU A 338 5.70 -5.07 7.05
C GLU A 338 5.36 -6.17 6.04
N ARG A 339 4.63 -5.82 4.98
CA ARG A 339 4.21 -6.75 3.94
C ARG A 339 4.60 -6.24 2.55
N PRO A 340 5.21 -7.06 1.69
CA PRO A 340 5.27 -6.76 0.26
C PRO A 340 3.86 -6.70 -0.32
N ILE A 341 3.51 -5.57 -0.92
CA ILE A 341 2.26 -5.38 -1.67
C ILE A 341 2.43 -5.99 -3.07
N PHE A 342 3.50 -5.59 -3.76
CA PHE A 342 3.98 -6.24 -4.99
C PHE A 342 5.39 -5.74 -5.34
N PHE A 343 5.96 -6.37 -6.36
CA PHE A 343 7.26 -6.02 -6.93
C PHE A 343 7.05 -5.30 -8.26
N MET A 344 7.95 -4.40 -8.65
CA MET A 344 7.88 -3.65 -9.90
C MET A 344 9.25 -3.64 -10.57
N ALA A 345 9.34 -4.28 -11.73
CA ALA A 345 10.50 -4.09 -12.60
C ALA A 345 10.41 -2.70 -13.23
N VAL A 346 11.53 -1.98 -13.30
CA VAL A 346 11.63 -0.64 -13.89
C VAL A 346 12.85 -0.59 -14.79
N GLY A 347 12.71 0.06 -15.95
CA GLY A 347 13.78 0.21 -16.92
C GLY A 347 13.36 1.02 -18.14
N TYR A 348 14.31 1.31 -19.02
CA TYR A 348 14.00 1.82 -20.34
C TYR A 348 13.43 0.70 -21.21
N PRO A 349 12.26 0.86 -21.84
CA PRO A 349 11.68 -0.20 -22.67
C PRO A 349 12.60 -0.50 -23.86
N ASP A 350 12.84 -1.78 -24.12
CA ASP A 350 13.56 -2.21 -25.33
C ASP A 350 12.71 -1.86 -26.57
N PRO A 351 13.23 -1.06 -27.53
CA PRO A 351 12.48 -0.60 -28.69
C PRO A 351 12.07 -1.73 -29.65
N ASP A 352 12.79 -2.85 -29.65
CA ASP A 352 12.55 -3.98 -30.55
C ASP A 352 11.64 -5.04 -29.89
N ALA A 353 11.34 -4.89 -28.60
CA ALA A 353 10.57 -5.86 -27.85
C ALA A 353 9.05 -5.66 -27.95
N MET A 354 8.33 -6.78 -27.98
CA MET A 354 6.86 -6.77 -27.96
C MET A 354 6.28 -6.53 -26.57
N VAL A 355 5.13 -5.83 -26.53
CA VAL A 355 4.29 -5.68 -25.33
C VAL A 355 2.98 -6.45 -25.49
N ALA A 356 2.55 -7.12 -24.42
CA ALA A 356 1.28 -7.84 -24.43
C ALA A 356 0.11 -6.85 -24.61
N TYR A 357 -0.90 -7.20 -25.42
CA TYR A 357 -2.05 -6.32 -25.73
C TYR A 357 -3.12 -6.20 -24.62
N SER A 358 -3.32 -7.22 -23.77
CA SER A 358 -4.18 -7.20 -22.57
C SER A 358 -5.49 -6.39 -22.68
N GLN A 359 -6.38 -6.83 -23.59
CA GLN A 359 -7.70 -6.24 -23.82
C GLN A 359 -8.46 -6.00 -22.50
N LYS A 360 -9.01 -4.79 -22.34
CA LYS A 360 -9.82 -4.44 -21.17
C LYS A 360 -11.27 -4.91 -21.35
N ARG A 361 -11.92 -5.23 -20.21
CA ARG A 361 -13.35 -5.57 -20.18
C ARG A 361 -14.18 -4.39 -20.72
N PRO A 362 -15.30 -4.65 -21.40
CA PRO A 362 -16.17 -3.59 -21.88
C PRO A 362 -16.82 -2.85 -20.71
N LEU A 363 -17.19 -1.59 -20.93
CA LEU A 363 -17.56 -0.69 -19.84
C LEU A 363 -18.90 -1.05 -19.18
N ASP A 364 -19.87 -1.57 -19.95
CA ASP A 364 -21.16 -2.09 -19.47
C ASP A 364 -21.04 -3.21 -18.43
N VAL A 365 -19.95 -3.97 -18.49
CA VAL A 365 -19.64 -5.03 -17.54
C VAL A 365 -18.94 -4.50 -16.28
N MET A 366 -18.32 -3.31 -16.35
CA MET A 366 -17.55 -2.72 -15.23
C MET A 366 -18.34 -1.69 -14.42
N ARG A 367 -19.48 -1.19 -14.93
CA ARG A 367 -20.26 -0.12 -14.31
C ARG A 367 -21.76 -0.43 -14.33
N GLN A 368 -22.45 -0.06 -13.26
CA GLN A 368 -23.91 -0.09 -13.18
C GLN A 368 -24.38 1.21 -12.52
N TYR A 369 -25.46 1.80 -13.04
CA TYR A 369 -26.10 2.98 -12.44
C TYR A 369 -27.38 2.55 -11.75
N ASN A 370 -27.62 3.08 -10.55
CA ASN A 370 -28.89 2.96 -9.82
C ASN A 370 -29.39 1.51 -9.70
N THR A 371 -28.51 0.57 -9.35
CA THR A 371 -28.92 -0.80 -9.00
C THR A 371 -30.00 -0.75 -7.93
N GLU A 372 -31.07 -1.54 -8.10
CA GLU A 372 -32.14 -1.63 -7.12
C GLU A 372 -31.56 -1.94 -5.73
N ILE A 373 -31.84 -1.03 -4.79
CA ILE A 373 -31.53 -1.25 -3.38
C ILE A 373 -32.69 -2.10 -2.85
N ALA A 374 -32.39 -3.29 -2.33
CA ALA A 374 -33.39 -4.05 -1.59
C ALA A 374 -33.95 -3.15 -0.48
N SER A 375 -35.22 -2.76 -0.58
CA SER A 375 -35.85 -1.90 0.41
C SER A 375 -35.83 -2.62 1.77
N SER A 376 -35.40 -1.91 2.81
CA SER A 376 -35.34 -2.41 4.19
C SER A 376 -36.73 -2.47 4.85
N GLU A 377 -37.77 -2.85 4.12
CA GLU A 377 -39.09 -3.16 4.66
C GLU A 377 -39.20 -4.67 4.90
N ARG A 378 -38.52 -5.15 5.96
CA ARG A 378 -38.82 -6.42 6.66
C ARG A 378 -37.96 -6.58 7.92
N ALA A 379 -38.07 -5.63 8.85
CA ALA A 379 -37.57 -5.78 10.22
C ALA A 379 -38.44 -5.07 11.28
N SER A 380 -39.70 -4.78 10.95
CA SER A 380 -40.69 -4.31 11.93
C SER A 380 -42.11 -4.62 11.44
N ALA A 381 -42.55 -5.86 11.72
CA ALA A 381 -43.94 -6.25 11.93
C ALA A 381 -43.94 -7.49 12.82
#